data_AF-A0A7V8JQ55-F1
#
_entry.id   AF-A0A7V8JQ55-F1
#
_cell.length_a   1.000
_cell.length_b   1.000
_cell.length_c   1.000
_cell.angle_alpha   90.00
_cell.angle_beta   90.00
_cell.angle_gamma   90.00
#
_symmetry.space_group_name_H-M   'P 1'
#
loop_
_entity.id
_entity.type
_entity.pdbx_description
1 polymer ?
#
loop_
_entity_poly.entity_id
_entity_poly.type
_entity_poly.pdbx_seq_one_letter_code
_entity_poly.pdbx_strand_id
1 'polypeptide(L)' 'MQFDLTDLRLFVLAADEGSLTRAAERQHLSLAAASARIKALEA' A
#
# COMPACT_ATOMS: atom_id res chain seq x y z
N MET A 1 11.62 -2.50 -12.32
CA MET A 1 10.69 -2.29 -11.21
C MET A 1 10.12 -0.88 -11.33
N GLN A 2 8.83 -0.76 -11.58
CA GLN A 2 8.17 0.52 -11.77
C GLN A 2 7.14 0.66 -10.66
N PHE A 3 7.57 1.24 -9.55
CA PHE A 3 6.69 1.60 -8.44
C PHE A 3 6.21 3.03 -8.68
N ASP A 4 4.93 3.26 -8.43
CA ASP A 4 4.34 4.58 -8.52
C ASP A 4 4.32 5.30 -7.15
N LEU A 5 4.01 6.59 -7.16
CA LEU A 5 3.90 7.38 -5.92
C LEU A 5 2.80 6.86 -4.99
N THR A 6 1.78 6.19 -5.51
CA THR A 6 0.72 5.55 -4.73
C THR A 6 1.26 4.38 -3.94
N ASP A 7 2.14 3.56 -4.54
CA ASP A 7 2.76 2.41 -3.88
C ASP A 7 3.62 2.87 -2.69
N LEU A 8 4.46 3.89 -2.91
CA LEU A 8 5.28 4.47 -1.85
C LEU A 8 4.43 5.11 -0.73
N ARG A 9 3.36 5.82 -1.10
CA ARG A 9 2.43 6.40 -0.10
C ARG A 9 1.69 5.32 0.68
N LEU A 10 1.28 4.23 0.02
CA LEU A 10 0.63 3.10 0.66
C LEU A 10 1.58 2.44 1.66
N PHE A 11 2.85 2.28 1.30
CA PHE A 11 3.87 1.73 2.18
C PHE A 11 4.09 2.60 3.43
N VAL A 12 4.25 3.91 3.26
CA VAL A 12 4.41 4.84 4.40
C VAL A 12 3.17 4.83 5.29
N LEU A 13 1.96 4.86 4.71
CA LEU A 13 0.71 4.80 5.47
C LEU A 13 0.53 3.48 6.21
N ALA A 14 0.91 2.36 5.58
CA ALA A 14 0.83 1.05 6.23
C ALA A 14 1.78 0.95 7.44
N ALA A 15 2.99 1.53 7.32
CA ALA A 15 3.95 1.61 8.42
C ALA A 15 3.48 2.56 9.54
N ASP A 16 2.92 3.72 9.19
CA ASP A 16 2.41 4.72 10.15
C ASP A 16 1.18 4.22 10.91
N GLU A 17 0.23 3.60 10.22
CA GLU A 17 -1.00 3.08 10.85
C GLU A 17 -0.81 1.71 11.52
N GLY A 18 0.26 0.99 11.21
CA GLY A 18 0.46 -0.40 11.61
C GLY A 18 -0.61 -1.36 11.09
N SER A 19 -1.39 -0.94 10.08
CA SER A 19 -2.51 -1.69 9.53
C SER A 19 -2.66 -1.44 8.04
N LEU A 20 -2.46 -2.49 7.23
CA LEU A 20 -2.65 -2.41 5.78
C LEU A 20 -4.11 -2.14 5.41
N THR A 21 -5.07 -2.61 6.21
CA THR A 21 -6.50 -2.37 5.97
C THR A 21 -6.83 -0.89 6.03
N ARG A 22 -6.38 -0.19 7.07
CA ARG A 22 -6.64 1.25 7.21
C ARG A 22 -5.90 2.07 6.16
N ALA A 23 -4.66 1.71 5.86
CA ALA A 23 -3.89 2.34 4.79
C ALA A 23 -4.57 2.18 3.41
N ALA A 24 -5.19 1.01 3.15
CA ALA A 24 -5.98 0.78 1.95
C ALA A 24 -7.23 1.68 1.90
N GLU A 25 -7.97 1.80 3.00
CA GLU A 25 -9.13 2.69 3.10
C GLU A 25 -8.75 4.16 2.84
N ARG A 26 -7.65 4.65 3.43
CA ARG A 26 -7.16 6.02 3.21
C ARG A 26 -6.69 6.30 1.80
N GLN A 27 -6.24 5.28 1.08
CA GLN A 27 -5.81 5.38 -0.31
C GLN A 27 -6.93 5.03 -1.31
N HIS A 28 -8.17 4.81 -0.83
CA HIS A 28 -9.31 4.37 -1.63
C HIS A 28 -9.03 3.09 -2.44
N LEU A 29 -8.28 2.16 -1.83
CA LEU A 29 -7.96 0.86 -2.40
C LEU A 29 -8.70 -0.25 -1.67
N SER A 30 -9.00 -1.34 -2.38
CA SER A 30 -9.35 -2.58 -1.73
C SER A 30 -8.12 -3.17 -1.02
N LEU A 31 -8.33 -3.93 0.06
CA LEU A 31 -7.24 -4.61 0.75
C LEU A 31 -6.43 -5.53 -0.19
N ALA A 32 -7.10 -6.19 -1.12
CA ALA A 32 -6.45 -7.04 -2.13
C ALA A 32 -5.54 -6.22 -3.06
N ALA A 33 -5.99 -5.05 -3.53
CA ALA A 33 -5.19 -4.16 -4.36
C ALA A 33 -3.99 -3.59 -3.60
N ALA A 34 -4.19 -3.20 -2.34
CA ALA A 34 -3.11 -2.72 -1.48
C ALA A 34 -2.06 -3.81 -1.24
N SER A 35 -2.49 -5.04 -0.95
CA SER A 35 -1.60 -6.19 -0.76
C SER A 35 -0.78 -6.51 -2.01
N ALA A 36 -1.40 -6.51 -3.20
CA ALA A 36 -0.69 -6.74 -4.47
C ALA A 36 0.38 -5.67 -4.74
N ARG A 37 0.10 -4.40 -4.43
CA ARG A 37 1.05 -3.29 -4.58
C ARG A 37 2.23 -3.40 -3.62
N ILE A 38 1.98 -3.71 -2.35
CA ILE A 38 3.05 -3.97 -1.37
C ILE A 38 3.93 -5.15 -1.82
N LYS A 39 3.32 -6.24 -2.29
CA LYS A 39 4.06 -7.39 -2.80
C LYS A 39 4.91 -7.04 -4.03
N ALA A 40 4.43 -6.13 -4.88
CA ALA A 40 5.20 -5.64 -6.03
C ALA A 40 6.40 -4.74 -5.62
N LEU A 41 6.37 -4.12 -4.43
CA LEU A 41 7.50 -3.39 -3.86
C LEU A 41 8.57 -4.32 -3.26
N GLU A 42 8.20 -5.53 -2.82
CA GLU A 42 9.12 -6.53 -2.26
C GLU A 42 9.88 -7.35 -3.32
N ALA A 43 9.36 -7.39 -4.55
CA ALA A 43 9.93 -8.12 -5.68
C ALA A 43 11.17 -7.43 -6.26
#